data_AF-A0A7N6A682-F1
#
_entry.id   AF-A0A7N6A682-F1
#
_cell.length_a   1.000
_cell.length_b   1.000
_cell.length_c   1.000
_cell.angle_alpha   90.00
_cell.angle_beta   90.00
_cell.angle_gamma   90.00
#
_symmetry.space_group_name_H-M   'P 1'
#
loop_
_entity.id
_entity.type
_entity.pdbx_description
1 polymer ?
#
loop_
_entity_poly.entity_id
_entity_poly.type
_entity_poly.pdbx_seq_one_letter_code
_entity_poly.pdbx_strand_id
1 'polypeptide(L)'
;MRAIVQRVSKATVTVGDEQISSIGRGLCVLLGISVEDTQRDADYIVRKILNLRLFEDENGRAWSKSVMDRDFEVLCVSQFTLQCILKGNKPDFHSAMPAELAQPFYNSILENMRSAYKPEFIKDGKFGAAMQVHIQNDGPVTVELTSPTGPIDPKQLSKLEKQQQRKEKTRSKGPSESGREKGALRSRQDPNASSGAEGDVSSEREP
;
A
#
# COMPACT_ATOMS: atom_id res chain seq x y z
N MET A 1 -7.15 15.03 10.64
CA MET A 1 -6.52 14.85 9.31
C MET A 1 -7.44 14.02 8.44
N ARG A 2 -7.58 14.34 7.16
CA ARG A 2 -8.46 13.61 6.22
C ARG A 2 -7.68 13.10 5.02
N ALA A 3 -8.05 11.93 4.51
CA ALA A 3 -7.52 11.41 3.27
C ALA A 3 -8.61 10.72 2.44
N ILE A 4 -8.62 10.97 1.13
CA ILE A 4 -9.34 10.14 0.15
C ILE A 4 -8.32 9.20 -0.47
N VAL A 5 -8.48 7.90 -0.25
CA VAL A 5 -7.60 6.86 -0.76
C VAL A 5 -8.30 6.13 -1.91
N GLN A 6 -7.68 6.12 -3.08
CA GLN A 6 -8.19 5.46 -4.28
C GLN A 6 -7.24 4.35 -4.69
N ARG A 7 -7.77 3.16 -4.93
CA ARG A 7 -7.01 2.08 -5.56
C ARG A 7 -6.83 2.40 -7.03
N VAL A 8 -5.61 2.31 -7.55
CA VAL A 8 -5.33 2.68 -8.94
C VAL A 8 -4.54 1.60 -9.67
N SER A 9 -4.82 1.46 -10.96
CA SER A 9 -3.96 0.72 -11.89
C SER A 9 -2.79 1.58 -12.37
N LYS A 10 -2.98 2.90 -12.39
CA LYS A 10 -2.00 3.93 -12.71
C LYS A 10 -2.47 5.28 -12.16
N ALA A 11 -1.54 6.12 -11.71
CA ALA A 11 -1.83 7.53 -11.45
C ALA A 11 -0.63 8.42 -11.79
N THR A 12 -0.90 9.62 -12.30
CA THR A 12 0.14 10.59 -12.67
C THR A 12 -0.22 11.99 -12.23
N VAL A 13 0.80 12.83 -12.03
CA VAL A 13 0.64 14.25 -11.77
C VAL A 13 1.39 15.03 -12.83
N THR A 14 0.73 16.00 -13.44
CA THR A 14 1.37 16.99 -14.31
C THR A 14 1.20 18.41 -13.76
N VAL A 15 2.15 19.29 -14.10
CA VAL A 15 2.07 20.72 -13.83
C VAL A 15 2.33 21.43 -15.15
N GLY A 16 1.29 22.05 -15.72
CA GLY A 16 1.30 22.41 -17.14
C GLY A 16 1.41 21.16 -18.00
N ASP A 17 2.35 21.16 -18.94
CA ASP A 17 2.60 20.03 -19.86
C ASP A 17 3.66 19.04 -19.34
N GLU A 18 4.27 19.30 -18.17
CA GLU A 18 5.33 18.46 -17.61
C GLU A 18 4.77 17.42 -16.64
N GLN A 19 5.07 16.14 -16.88
CA GLN A 19 4.80 15.07 -15.92
C GLN A 19 5.86 15.07 -14.82
N ILE A 20 5.46 15.47 -13.62
CA ILE A 20 6.35 15.53 -12.46
C ILE A 20 6.43 14.22 -11.69
N SER A 21 5.41 13.36 -11.82
CA SER A 21 5.27 12.15 -11.01
C SER A 21 4.35 11.12 -11.66
N SER A 22 4.65 9.85 -11.45
CA SER A 22 3.86 8.72 -11.95
C SER A 22 4.05 7.51 -11.06
N ILE A 23 2.97 6.76 -10.87
CA ILE A 23 2.95 5.42 -10.28
C ILE A 23 2.22 4.44 -11.19
N GLY A 24 2.60 3.18 -11.11
CA GLY A 24 1.85 2.04 -11.63
C GLY A 24 0.71 1.64 -10.69
N ARG A 25 0.59 0.33 -10.44
CA ARG A 25 -0.44 -0.21 -9.53
C ARG A 25 -0.17 0.25 -8.11
N GLY A 26 -1.22 0.69 -7.41
CA GLY A 26 -1.03 1.22 -6.08
C GLY A 26 -2.20 2.03 -5.55
N LEU A 27 -1.87 3.06 -4.77
CA LEU A 27 -2.82 3.98 -4.16
C LEU A 27 -2.55 5.42 -4.62
N CYS A 28 -3.60 6.12 -5.05
CA CYS A 28 -3.58 7.57 -5.12
C CYS A 28 -4.28 8.14 -3.88
N VAL A 29 -3.56 8.97 -3.13
CA VAL A 29 -4.02 9.54 -1.86
C VAL A 29 -4.11 11.05 -1.99
N LEU A 30 -5.32 11.59 -1.81
CA LEU A 30 -5.54 13.02 -1.64
C LEU A 30 -5.55 13.31 -0.13
N LEU A 31 -4.61 14.12 0.36
CA LEU A 31 -4.38 14.32 1.79
C LEU A 31 -4.71 15.76 2.21
N GLY A 32 -5.69 15.92 3.10
CA GLY A 32 -6.11 17.20 3.65
C GLY A 32 -5.69 17.36 5.11
N ILE A 33 -4.96 18.45 5.40
CA ILE A 33 -4.44 18.77 6.72
C ILE A 33 -5.26 19.90 7.34
N SER A 34 -5.79 19.67 8.54
CA SER A 34 -6.54 20.64 9.35
C SER A 34 -5.59 21.47 10.23
N VAL A 35 -6.00 22.69 10.61
CA VAL A 35 -5.31 23.53 11.61
C VAL A 35 -5.13 22.84 12.97
N GLU A 36 -5.97 21.86 13.29
CA GLU A 36 -5.94 21.10 14.54
C GLU A 36 -5.06 19.84 14.47
N ASP A 37 -4.53 19.51 13.28
CA ASP A 37 -3.78 18.27 13.09
C ASP A 37 -2.44 18.32 13.80
N THR A 38 -2.14 17.21 14.48
CA THR A 38 -0.90 17.02 15.23
C THR A 38 -0.07 15.89 14.64
N GLN A 39 1.17 15.73 15.10
CA GLN A 39 2.02 14.60 14.69
C GLN A 39 1.34 13.24 14.92
N ARG A 40 0.49 13.12 15.95
CA ARG A 40 -0.29 11.91 16.23
C ARG A 40 -1.24 11.57 15.08
N ASP A 41 -1.86 12.57 14.47
CA ASP A 41 -2.78 12.42 13.35
C ASP A 41 -2.05 11.96 12.10
N ALA A 42 -0.88 12.55 11.84
CA ALA A 42 0.04 12.13 10.78
C ALA A 42 0.41 10.65 10.94
N ASP A 43 0.91 10.25 12.12
CA ASP A 43 1.34 8.88 12.38
C ASP A 43 0.18 7.87 12.24
N TYR A 44 -1.03 8.27 12.67
CA TYR A 44 -2.23 7.46 12.49
C TYR A 44 -2.55 7.26 11.01
N ILE A 45 -2.60 8.34 10.23
CA ILE A 45 -2.99 8.30 8.82
C ILE A 45 -1.96 7.54 7.99
N VAL A 46 -0.67 7.78 8.20
CA VAL A 46 0.43 7.04 7.53
C VAL A 46 0.27 5.54 7.75
N ARG A 47 0.13 5.12 9.01
CA ARG A 47 -0.08 3.71 9.36
C ARG A 47 -1.34 3.14 8.71
N LYS A 48 -2.44 3.91 8.69
CA LYS A 48 -3.69 3.47 8.08
C LYS A 48 -3.58 3.28 6.58
N ILE A 49 -3.04 4.27 5.85
CA ILE A 49 -2.85 4.20 4.40
C ILE A 49 -2.01 2.98 4.02
N LEU A 50 -0.84 2.84 4.63
CA LEU A 50 0.12 1.78 4.27
C LEU A 50 -0.40 0.37 4.58
N ASN A 51 -1.25 0.21 5.60
CA ASN A 51 -1.78 -1.09 6.03
C ASN A 51 -3.23 -1.35 5.56
N LEU A 52 -3.85 -0.43 4.82
CA LEU A 52 -5.24 -0.56 4.37
C LEU A 52 -5.32 -1.71 3.36
N ARG A 53 -6.16 -2.71 3.65
CA ARG A 53 -6.27 -3.91 2.82
C ARG A 53 -7.25 -3.70 1.68
N LEU A 54 -6.77 -3.16 0.56
CA LEU A 54 -7.56 -2.87 -0.63
C LEU A 54 -7.28 -3.80 -1.82
N PHE A 55 -6.30 -4.69 -1.69
CA PHE A 55 -5.89 -5.60 -2.75
C PHE A 55 -6.28 -7.03 -2.40
N GLU A 56 -6.45 -7.84 -3.45
CA GLU A 56 -6.71 -9.27 -3.30
C GLU A 56 -5.49 -9.98 -2.69
N ASP A 57 -5.62 -11.24 -2.30
CA ASP A 57 -4.46 -12.12 -2.07
C ASP A 57 -4.11 -12.92 -3.34
N GLU A 58 -3.22 -13.89 -3.21
CA GLU A 58 -2.78 -14.76 -4.29
C GLU A 58 -3.90 -15.68 -4.82
N ASN A 59 -4.95 -15.91 -4.01
CA ASN A 59 -6.11 -16.73 -4.36
C ASN A 59 -7.30 -15.89 -4.87
N GLY A 60 -7.09 -14.58 -5.09
CA GLY A 60 -8.15 -13.66 -5.53
C GLY A 60 -9.10 -13.21 -4.41
N ARG A 61 -8.79 -13.47 -3.14
CA ARG A 61 -9.66 -13.03 -2.04
C ARG A 61 -9.56 -11.52 -1.83
N ALA A 62 -10.63 -10.79 -2.12
CA ALA A 62 -10.72 -9.35 -1.91
C ALA A 62 -10.43 -8.92 -0.46
N TRP A 63 -9.97 -7.67 -0.29
CA TRP A 63 -9.73 -7.00 1.01
C TRP A 63 -8.69 -7.71 1.91
N SER A 64 -7.67 -8.31 1.30
CA SER A 64 -6.73 -9.19 2.00
C SER A 64 -5.34 -8.60 2.16
N LYS A 65 -4.85 -7.88 1.16
CA LYS A 65 -3.48 -7.35 1.10
C LYS A 65 -3.48 -5.83 1.07
N SER A 66 -2.52 -5.23 1.75
CA SER A 66 -2.24 -3.80 1.71
C SER A 66 -1.32 -3.42 0.54
N VAL A 67 -1.11 -2.13 0.34
CA VAL A 67 -0.15 -1.62 -0.65
C VAL A 67 1.26 -2.16 -0.38
N MET A 68 1.64 -2.23 0.91
CA MET A 68 2.91 -2.81 1.33
C MET A 68 3.02 -4.31 1.05
N ASP A 69 1.94 -5.07 1.30
CA ASP A 69 1.93 -6.52 1.10
C ASP A 69 2.05 -6.90 -0.39
N ARG A 70 1.74 -5.98 -1.31
CA ARG A 70 1.79 -6.20 -2.77
C ARG A 70 3.02 -5.57 -3.43
N ASP A 71 3.89 -4.90 -2.68
CA ASP A 71 4.99 -4.12 -3.23
C ASP A 71 4.53 -3.11 -4.29
N PHE A 72 3.43 -2.41 -3.99
CA PHE A 72 2.82 -1.42 -4.87
C PHE A 72 3.17 0.01 -4.44
N GLU A 73 2.91 0.96 -5.33
CA GLU A 73 3.31 2.36 -5.15
C GLU A 73 2.22 3.20 -4.48
N VAL A 74 2.62 4.35 -3.92
CA VAL A 74 1.70 5.35 -3.36
C VAL A 74 2.04 6.70 -3.97
N LEU A 75 1.04 7.34 -4.58
CA LEU A 75 1.10 8.74 -4.99
C LEU A 75 0.29 9.55 -3.99
N CYS A 76 0.95 10.37 -3.19
CA CYS A 76 0.31 11.27 -2.25
C CYS A 76 0.28 12.69 -2.84
N VAL A 77 -0.86 13.36 -2.75
CA VAL A 77 -1.07 14.72 -3.25
C VAL A 77 -1.75 15.55 -2.16
N SER A 78 -1.21 16.72 -1.85
CA SER A 78 -1.84 17.65 -0.91
C SER A 78 -3.17 18.18 -1.46
N GLN A 79 -4.23 18.11 -0.65
CA GLN A 79 -5.60 18.45 -1.05
C GLN A 79 -6.33 19.18 0.08
N PHE A 80 -6.04 20.48 0.24
CA PHE A 80 -6.63 21.30 1.31
C PHE A 80 -8.17 21.35 1.24
N THR A 81 -8.75 21.17 0.06
CA THR A 81 -10.21 21.21 -0.13
C THR A 81 -10.96 20.09 0.57
N LEU A 82 -10.28 19.05 1.08
CA LEU A 82 -10.90 18.04 1.94
C LEU A 82 -11.30 18.61 3.31
N GLN A 83 -10.72 19.75 3.70
CA GLN A 83 -11.11 20.55 4.87
C GLN A 83 -12.14 21.63 4.50
N CYS A 84 -13.04 21.30 3.57
CA CYS A 84 -14.15 22.16 3.17
C CYS A 84 -15.33 22.04 4.13
N ILE A 85 -15.89 23.19 4.48
CA ILE A 85 -17.21 23.33 5.09
C ILE A 85 -18.06 24.14 4.11
N LEU A 86 -19.32 23.76 3.94
CA LEU A 86 -20.23 24.47 3.05
C LEU A 86 -21.06 25.50 3.84
N LYS A 87 -20.99 26.77 3.43
CA LYS A 87 -21.90 27.84 3.87
C LYS A 87 -22.93 28.06 2.76
N GLY A 88 -24.04 27.33 2.82
CA GLY A 88 -24.93 27.17 1.66
C GLY A 88 -24.21 26.35 0.58
N ASN A 89 -24.07 26.91 -0.63
CA ASN A 89 -23.30 26.28 -1.72
C ASN A 89 -21.87 26.83 -1.84
N LYS A 90 -21.49 27.81 -1.00
CA LYS A 90 -20.14 28.39 -1.04
C LYS A 90 -19.19 27.53 -0.18
N PRO A 91 -18.08 27.04 -0.76
CA PRO A 91 -17.05 26.36 0.02
C PRO A 91 -16.28 27.35 0.89
N ASP A 92 -15.99 26.93 2.11
CA ASP A 92 -15.20 27.62 3.11
C ASP A 92 -14.12 26.66 3.61
N PHE A 93 -12.87 27.12 3.67
CA PHE A 93 -11.70 26.30 3.98
C PHE A 93 -10.97 26.78 5.25
N HIS A 94 -11.64 27.51 6.14
CA HIS A 94 -11.00 28.01 7.37
C HIS A 94 -10.42 26.90 8.28
N SER A 95 -10.92 25.66 8.16
CA SER A 95 -10.37 24.51 8.89
C SER A 95 -9.08 23.97 8.27
N ALA A 96 -8.74 24.33 7.03
CA ALA A 96 -7.51 23.89 6.39
C ALA A 96 -6.29 24.58 7.01
N MET A 97 -5.21 23.83 7.25
CA MET A 97 -3.95 24.41 7.70
C MET A 97 -3.39 25.40 6.65
N PRO A 98 -2.95 26.61 7.05
CA PRO A 98 -2.31 27.57 6.14
C PRO A 98 -1.10 26.98 5.43
N ALA A 99 -0.83 27.41 4.19
CA ALA A 99 0.20 26.81 3.33
C ALA A 99 1.59 26.83 3.95
N GLU A 100 1.94 27.88 4.68
CA GLU A 100 3.24 28.08 5.33
C GLU A 100 3.51 27.02 6.42
N LEU A 101 2.46 26.54 7.07
CA LEU A 101 2.53 25.48 8.08
C LEU A 101 2.27 24.10 7.46
N ALA A 102 1.36 24.03 6.49
CA ALA A 102 0.94 22.79 5.86
C ALA A 102 2.05 22.19 4.99
N GLN A 103 2.87 23.00 4.30
CA GLN A 103 3.95 22.49 3.46
C GLN A 103 5.01 21.71 4.26
N PRO A 104 5.65 22.28 5.31
CA PRO A 104 6.62 21.51 6.10
C PRO A 104 5.97 20.31 6.78
N PHE A 105 4.72 20.42 7.22
CA PHE A 105 4.02 19.29 7.86
C PHE A 105 3.67 18.18 6.86
N TYR A 106 3.24 18.53 5.65
CA TYR A 106 3.03 17.58 4.56
C TYR A 106 4.33 16.85 4.19
N ASN A 107 5.44 17.59 4.11
CA ASN A 107 6.76 17.01 3.82
C ASN A 107 7.18 16.01 4.91
N SER A 108 6.92 16.29 6.19
CA SER A 108 7.22 15.34 7.26
C SER A 108 6.33 14.09 7.19
N ILE A 109 5.06 14.22 6.77
CA ILE A 109 4.17 13.08 6.53
C ILE A 109 4.72 12.18 5.42
N LEU A 110 5.17 12.77 4.30
CA LEU A 110 5.80 12.00 3.21
C LEU A 110 7.04 11.26 3.70
N GLU A 111 7.86 11.92 4.52
CA GLU A 111 9.06 11.29 5.07
C GLU A 111 8.72 10.13 6.03
N ASN A 112 7.67 10.28 6.83
CA ASN A 112 7.15 9.20 7.65
C ASN A 112 6.65 8.02 6.79
N MET A 113 5.99 8.29 5.65
CA MET A 113 5.60 7.22 4.71
C MET A 113 6.81 6.51 4.11
N ARG A 114 7.84 7.26 3.69
CA ARG A 114 9.08 6.70 3.12
C ARG A 114 9.81 5.83 4.14
N SER A 115 9.95 6.32 5.36
CA SER A 115 10.59 5.61 6.48
C SER A 115 9.83 4.34 6.89
N ALA A 116 8.50 4.37 6.85
CA ALA A 116 7.66 3.23 7.25
C ALA A 116 7.49 2.17 6.14
N TYR A 117 7.92 2.45 4.90
CA TYR A 117 7.75 1.54 3.78
C TYR A 117 9.01 1.40 2.90
N LYS A 118 9.01 2.01 1.71
CA LYS A 118 10.10 2.00 0.74
C LYS A 118 10.16 3.39 0.11
N PRO A 119 11.24 4.16 0.29
CA PRO A 119 11.31 5.55 -0.18
C PRO A 119 11.00 5.70 -1.67
N GLU A 120 11.44 4.75 -2.49
CA GLU A 120 11.26 4.73 -3.94
C GLU A 120 9.79 4.54 -4.38
N PHE A 121 8.93 3.96 -3.53
CA PHE A 121 7.52 3.70 -3.82
C PHE A 121 6.59 4.81 -3.35
N ILE A 122 7.09 5.80 -2.61
CA ILE A 122 6.30 6.97 -2.20
C ILE A 122 6.60 8.13 -3.14
N LYS A 123 5.64 8.42 -4.00
CA LYS A 123 5.68 9.55 -4.92
C LYS A 123 4.84 10.71 -4.39
N ASP A 124 5.26 11.91 -4.75
CA ASP A 124 4.60 13.17 -4.41
C ASP A 124 4.02 13.82 -5.68
N GLY A 125 3.10 14.77 -5.50
CA GLY A 125 2.84 15.82 -6.46
C GLY A 125 3.84 16.99 -6.30
N LYS A 126 3.35 18.22 -6.51
CA LYS A 126 4.11 19.45 -6.24
C LYS A 126 3.24 20.39 -5.42
N PHE A 127 3.54 20.46 -4.12
CA PHE A 127 2.77 21.27 -3.18
C PHE A 127 2.62 22.72 -3.68
N GLY A 128 1.39 23.25 -3.62
CA GLY A 128 1.08 24.62 -4.02
C GLY A 128 1.03 24.89 -5.53
N ALA A 129 1.38 23.91 -6.37
CA ALA A 129 1.25 24.03 -7.82
C ALA A 129 -0.17 23.70 -8.29
N ALA A 130 -0.59 24.31 -9.41
CA ALA A 130 -1.78 23.89 -10.14
C ALA A 130 -1.48 22.57 -10.86
N MET A 131 -1.98 21.47 -10.31
CA MET A 131 -1.72 20.11 -10.79
C MET A 131 -2.91 19.57 -11.58
N GLN A 132 -2.63 18.76 -12.61
CA GLN A 132 -3.59 17.79 -13.12
C GLN A 132 -3.22 16.42 -12.55
N VAL A 133 -4.14 15.82 -11.80
CA VAL A 133 -3.94 14.49 -11.21
C VAL A 133 -4.78 13.49 -12.01
N HIS A 134 -4.12 12.68 -12.82
CA HIS A 134 -4.76 11.63 -13.59
C HIS A 134 -4.85 10.37 -12.74
N ILE A 135 -6.07 9.88 -12.52
CA ILE A 135 -6.34 8.76 -11.62
C ILE A 135 -7.10 7.70 -12.41
N GLN A 136 -6.43 6.58 -12.71
CA GLN A 136 -7.10 5.41 -13.28
C GLN A 136 -7.55 4.49 -12.13
N ASN A 137 -8.74 4.78 -11.60
CA ASN A 137 -9.31 4.09 -10.45
C ASN A 137 -9.64 2.62 -10.79
N ASP A 138 -9.08 1.69 -10.04
CA ASP A 138 -9.16 0.24 -10.27
C ASP A 138 -10.28 -0.36 -9.39
N GLY A 139 -11.46 -0.57 -9.98
CA GLY A 139 -12.64 -1.14 -9.31
C GLY A 139 -13.97 -0.53 -9.78
N PRO A 140 -14.28 0.74 -9.43
CA PRO A 140 -13.47 1.65 -8.60
C PRO A 140 -13.57 1.32 -7.09
N VAL A 141 -12.48 1.59 -6.38
CA VAL A 141 -12.42 1.48 -4.91
C VAL A 141 -11.94 2.82 -4.34
N THR A 142 -12.73 3.39 -3.43
CA THR A 142 -12.42 4.68 -2.78
C THR A 142 -12.79 4.61 -1.32
N VAL A 143 -11.86 5.02 -0.45
CA VAL A 143 -12.01 4.98 0.99
C VAL A 143 -11.67 6.35 1.56
N GLU A 144 -12.59 6.90 2.35
CA GLU A 144 -12.31 8.06 3.18
C GLU A 144 -11.68 7.61 4.50
N LEU A 145 -10.57 8.24 4.87
CA LEU A 145 -9.93 8.09 6.17
C LEU A 145 -9.94 9.42 6.90
N THR A 146 -10.30 9.39 8.18
CA THR A 146 -10.18 10.54 9.07
C THR A 146 -9.43 10.10 10.33
N SER A 147 -8.45 10.89 10.77
CA SER A 147 -7.79 10.66 12.06
C SER A 147 -8.77 10.95 13.22
N PRO A 148 -8.72 10.22 14.34
CA PRO A 148 -9.65 10.42 15.44
C PRO A 148 -9.49 11.81 16.08
N THR A 149 -10.60 12.51 16.32
CA THR A 149 -10.64 13.73 17.13
C THR A 149 -10.88 13.36 18.60
N GLY A 150 -9.98 13.77 19.50
CA GLY A 150 -10.10 13.58 20.96
C GLY A 150 -9.08 12.63 21.62
N PRO A 151 -9.03 12.56 22.97
CA PRO A 151 -8.14 11.65 23.67
C PRO A 151 -8.53 10.19 23.37
N ILE A 152 -7.62 9.45 22.73
CA ILE A 152 -7.81 8.01 22.49
C ILE A 152 -8.00 7.31 23.84
N ASP A 153 -9.11 6.60 23.98
CA ASP A 153 -9.36 5.70 25.11
C ASP A 153 -8.14 4.76 25.28
N PRO A 154 -7.49 4.70 26.46
CA PRO A 154 -6.35 3.81 26.73
C PRO A 154 -6.60 2.35 26.32
N LYS A 155 -7.87 1.91 26.27
CA LYS A 155 -8.26 0.59 25.76
C LYS A 155 -8.05 0.43 24.26
N GLN A 156 -8.20 1.49 23.46
CA GLN A 156 -7.89 1.46 22.03
C GLN A 156 -6.39 1.46 21.76
N LEU A 157 -5.59 2.24 22.50
CA LEU A 157 -4.12 2.22 22.40
C LEU A 157 -3.56 0.84 22.73
N SER A 158 -3.95 0.26 23.86
CA SER A 158 -3.51 -1.09 24.25
C SER A 158 -3.98 -2.18 23.27
N LYS A 159 -5.14 -2.00 22.62
CA LYS A 159 -5.61 -2.91 21.57
C LYS A 159 -4.80 -2.77 20.29
N LEU A 160 -4.42 -1.54 19.91
CA LEU A 160 -3.57 -1.24 18.75
C LEU A 160 -2.15 -1.79 18.94
N GLU A 161 -1.53 -1.57 20.11
CA GLU A 161 -0.21 -2.09 20.47
C GLU A 161 -0.17 -3.62 20.49
N LYS A 162 -1.19 -4.26 21.09
CA LYS A 162 -1.33 -5.72 21.08
C LYS A 162 -1.51 -6.28 19.67
N GLN A 163 -2.18 -5.54 18.78
CA GLN A 163 -2.38 -5.96 17.39
C GLN A 163 -1.09 -5.82 16.57
N GLN A 164 -0.26 -4.81 16.86
CA GLN A 164 1.09 -4.64 16.30
C GLN A 164 2.03 -5.76 16.74
N GLN A 165 2.12 -6.03 18.04
CA GLN A 165 2.96 -7.11 18.59
C GLN A 165 2.55 -8.50 18.05
N ARG A 166 1.25 -8.74 17.84
CA ARG A 166 0.78 -9.98 17.22
C ARG A 166 1.18 -10.09 15.76
N LYS A 167 1.07 -9.01 14.98
CA LYS A 167 1.49 -9.01 13.57
C LYS A 167 3.00 -9.24 13.43
N GLU A 168 3.82 -8.60 14.26
CA GLU A 168 5.28 -8.83 14.28
C GLU A 168 5.64 -10.26 14.67
N LYS A 169 5.00 -10.83 15.70
CA LYS A 169 5.20 -12.24 16.11
C LYS A 169 4.74 -13.27 15.06
N THR A 170 3.78 -12.91 14.22
CA THR A 170 3.30 -13.79 13.14
C THR A 170 4.21 -13.69 11.92
N ARG A 171 4.81 -12.51 11.67
CA ARG A 171 5.77 -12.28 10.58
C ARG A 171 7.15 -12.88 10.88
N SER A 172 7.54 -13.00 12.16
CA SER A 172 8.79 -13.67 12.58
C SER A 172 8.70 -15.20 12.67
N LYS A 173 7.51 -15.78 12.51
CA LYS A 173 7.30 -17.23 12.38
C LYS A 173 6.98 -17.60 10.93
N GLY A 174 7.91 -17.35 10.01
CA GLY A 174 7.97 -18.05 8.73
C GLY A 174 8.41 -19.51 8.96
N PRO A 175 8.07 -20.45 8.05
CA PRO A 175 8.19 -21.88 8.32
C PRO A 175 9.66 -22.27 8.52
N SER A 176 9.97 -22.75 9.72
CA SER A 176 11.26 -23.34 10.06
C SER A 176 11.43 -24.67 9.31
N GLU A 177 12.32 -24.71 8.33
CA GLU A 177 12.92 -25.96 7.85
C GLU A 177 13.67 -26.62 9.02
N SER A 178 13.04 -27.59 9.66
CA SER A 178 13.76 -28.56 10.49
C SER A 178 12.89 -29.78 10.72
N GLY A 179 13.26 -30.89 10.08
CA GLY A 179 12.77 -32.20 10.48
C GLY A 179 12.57 -33.19 9.34
N ARG A 180 13.67 -33.74 8.81
CA ARG A 180 13.99 -35.18 8.90
C ARG A 180 15.06 -35.57 7.86
N GLU A 181 16.30 -35.56 8.30
CA GLU A 181 17.26 -36.59 7.90
C GLU A 181 17.73 -37.31 9.16
N LYS A 182 17.44 -38.62 9.23
CA LYS A 182 18.35 -39.67 9.71
C LYS A 182 17.61 -41.01 9.74
N GLY A 183 18.09 -41.93 8.91
CA GLY A 183 17.68 -43.33 8.87
C GLY A 183 18.38 -44.06 7.73
N ALA A 184 19.67 -44.32 7.89
CA ALA A 184 20.48 -45.07 6.93
C ALA A 184 20.29 -46.59 7.05
N LEU A 185 20.51 -47.27 5.91
CA LEU A 185 20.82 -48.68 5.67
C LEU A 185 19.70 -49.74 5.79
N ARG A 186 19.38 -50.36 4.63
CA ARG A 186 19.75 -51.75 4.33
C ARG A 186 19.60 -52.08 2.85
N SER A 187 20.70 -52.57 2.28
CA SER A 187 20.81 -53.21 0.98
C SER A 187 20.13 -54.58 0.96
N ARG A 188 19.42 -54.89 -0.14
CA ARG A 188 19.28 -56.25 -0.68
C ARG A 188 19.23 -56.17 -2.20
N GLN A 189 20.25 -56.73 -2.85
CA GLN A 189 20.20 -57.22 -4.23
C GLN A 189 19.21 -58.40 -4.31
N ASP A 190 18.49 -58.56 -5.42
CA ASP A 190 18.72 -59.63 -6.44
C ASP A 190 17.54 -59.73 -7.47
N PRO A 191 17.66 -60.48 -8.61
CA PRO A 191 17.51 -59.94 -9.97
C PRO A 191 16.41 -60.62 -10.84
N ASN A 192 16.32 -60.20 -12.12
CA ASN A 192 15.47 -60.64 -13.28
C ASN A 192 14.51 -59.54 -13.78
N ALA A 193 14.30 -59.28 -15.07
CA ALA A 193 14.77 -59.89 -16.32
C ALA A 193 14.58 -58.91 -17.52
N SER A 194 15.56 -58.93 -18.44
CA SER A 194 15.46 -59.01 -19.91
C SER A 194 14.51 -58.13 -20.75
N SER A 195 15.16 -57.49 -21.75
CA SER A 195 14.79 -57.28 -23.18
C SER A 195 13.52 -56.50 -23.51
N GLY A 196 13.47 -55.56 -24.44
CA GLY A 196 14.36 -55.20 -25.56
C GLY A 196 13.53 -54.46 -26.61
N ALA A 197 14.19 -54.11 -27.73
CA ALA A 197 13.67 -53.57 -28.99
C ALA A 197 13.69 -52.04 -29.15
N GLU A 198 14.69 -51.65 -29.96
CA GLU A 198 14.79 -50.44 -30.76
C GLU A 198 13.59 -50.27 -31.72
N GLY A 199 13.32 -49.04 -32.12
CA GLY A 199 12.35 -48.70 -33.14
C GLY A 199 12.52 -47.25 -33.59
N ASP A 200 13.46 -47.04 -34.50
CA ASP A 200 13.68 -45.82 -35.28
C ASP A 200 12.76 -45.83 -36.50
N VAL A 201 11.93 -44.79 -36.72
CA VAL A 201 11.42 -44.39 -38.06
C VAL A 201 11.11 -42.89 -38.07
N SER A 202 11.66 -42.23 -39.10
CA SER A 202 11.62 -40.81 -39.44
C SER A 202 10.32 -40.35 -40.15
N SER A 203 10.26 -39.04 -40.46
CA SER A 203 9.45 -38.32 -41.50
C SER A 203 7.99 -37.99 -41.14
N GLU A 204 7.35 -36.87 -41.51
CA GLU A 204 7.69 -35.67 -42.29
C GLU A 204 6.57 -34.59 -42.12
N ARG A 205 6.97 -33.31 -42.23
CA ARG A 205 6.32 -32.12 -42.85
C ARG A 205 4.96 -31.53 -42.41
N GLU A 206 5.03 -30.19 -42.37
CA GLU A 206 4.01 -29.13 -42.39
C GLU A 206 3.05 -29.18 -43.61
N PRO A 207 2.02 -28.30 -43.67
CA PRO A 207 2.19 -26.87 -44.04
C PRO A 207 1.81 -25.86 -42.95
#